data_AF-A0A259DC41-F1
#
_entry.id   AF-A0A259DC41-F1
#
_cell.length_a   1.000
_cell.length_b   1.000
_cell.length_c   1.000
_cell.angle_alpha   90.00
_cell.angle_beta   90.00
_cell.angle_gamma   90.00
#
_symmetry.space_group_name_H-M   'P 1'
#
loop_
_entity.id
_entity.type
_entity.pdbx_description
1 polymer ?
#
loop_
_entity_poly.entity_id
_entity_poly.type
_entity_poly.pdbx_seq_one_letter_code
_entity_poly.pdbx_strand_id
1 'polypeptide(L)' 'MSKKHPIISVTGSSGAGTSTVKNTFEQIFRREGIKAVSIEGDAFHRFNRADMRAE' A
#
# COMPACT_ATOMS: atom_id res chain seq x y z
N MET A 1 5.60 -13.37 -11.04
CA MET A 1 5.92 -11.93 -10.88
C MET A 1 6.51 -11.40 -12.17
N SER A 2 6.00 -10.26 -12.68
CA SER A 2 6.55 -9.65 -13.89
C SER A 2 7.95 -9.10 -13.61
N LYS A 3 8.94 -9.47 -14.44
CA LYS A 3 10.28 -8.87 -14.40
C LYS A 3 10.30 -7.45 -14.96
N LYS A 4 9.40 -7.16 -15.90
CA LYS A 4 9.31 -5.84 -16.57
C LYS A 4 8.57 -4.80 -15.70
N HIS A 5 7.60 -5.25 -14.92
CA HIS A 5 6.76 -4.41 -14.06
C HIS A 5 6.62 -5.06 -12.68
N PRO A 6 7.65 -4.99 -11.83
CA PRO A 6 7.61 -5.60 -10.51
C PRO A 6 6.56 -4.92 -9.62
N ILE A 7 5.89 -5.72 -8.79
CA ILE A 7 4.91 -5.27 -7.80
C ILE A 7 5.43 -5.68 -6.42
N ILE A 8 5.45 -4.75 -5.48
CA ILE A 8 5.76 -5.03 -4.07
C ILE A 8 4.44 -4.96 -3.30
N SER A 9 4.08 -6.04 -2.61
CA SER A 9 2.89 -6.09 -1.77
C SER A 9 3.31 -6.10 -0.30
N VAL A 10 2.82 -5.12 0.46
CA VAL A 10 3.00 -5.03 1.90
C VAL A 10 1.65 -5.30 2.55
N THR A 11 1.56 -6.38 3.32
CA THR A 11 0.35 -6.79 4.04
C THR A 11 0.61 -6.83 5.54
N GLY A 12 -0.44 -6.62 6.33
CA GLY A 12 -0.38 -6.61 7.79
C GLY A 12 -1.74 -6.34 8.40
N SER A 13 -1.87 -6.60 9.69
CA SER A 13 -3.07 -6.21 10.45
C SER A 13 -3.19 -4.69 10.56
N SER A 14 -4.41 -4.20 10.83
CA SER A 14 -4.62 -2.79 11.15
C SER A 14 -3.74 -2.39 12.34
N GLY A 15 -2.93 -1.33 12.17
CA GLY A 15 -1.96 -0.90 13.18
C GLY A 15 -0.59 -1.59 13.13
N ALA A 16 -0.34 -2.51 12.19
CA ALA A 16 0.96 -3.17 12.01
C ALA A 16 2.09 -2.26 11.47
N GLY A 17 1.85 -0.95 11.37
CA GLY A 17 2.85 0.01 10.88
C GLY A 17 2.99 0.06 9.35
N THR A 18 1.95 -0.32 8.59
CA THR A 18 1.97 -0.26 7.11
C THR A 18 2.30 1.14 6.57
N SER A 19 1.82 2.21 7.23
CA SER A 19 2.18 3.59 6.91
C SER A 19 3.67 3.89 7.11
N THR A 20 4.28 3.35 8.16
CA THR A 20 5.73 3.48 8.41
C THR A 20 6.52 2.77 7.32
N VAL A 21 6.11 1.56 6.93
CA VAL A 21 6.74 0.79 5.85
C VAL A 21 6.63 1.54 4.52
N LYS A 22 5.47 2.13 4.21
CA LYS A 22 5.30 2.99 3.01
C LYS A 22 6.34 4.11 2.98
N ASN A 23 6.49 4.85 4.08
CA ASN A 23 7.49 5.93 4.17
C ASN A 23 8.92 5.42 3.99
N THR A 24 9.26 4.24 4.52
CA THR A 24 10.59 3.63 4.33
C THR A 24 10.84 3.33 2.85
N PHE A 25 9.88 2.74 2.15
CA PHE A 25 10.00 2.47 0.71
C PHE A 25 10.09 3.75 -0.12
N GLU A 26 9.35 4.81 0.23
CA GLU A 26 9.48 6.11 -0.42
C GLU A 26 10.91 6.67 -0.31
N GLN A 27 11.55 6.57 0.86
CA GLN A 27 12.94 6.99 1.03
C GLN A 27 13.91 6.13 0.20
N ILE A 28 13.69 4.81 0.16
CA ILE A 28 14.51 3.89 -0.66
C ILE A 28 14.37 4.27 -2.14
N PHE A 29 13.14 4.39 -2.65
CA PHE A 29 12.91 4.74 -4.05
C PHE A 29 13.46 6.11 -4.41
N ARG A 30 13.34 7.09 -3.52
CA ARG A 30 13.97 8.40 -3.68
C ARG A 30 15.50 8.28 -3.79
N ARG A 31 16.14 7.49 -2.93
CA ARG A 31 17.60 7.30 -2.92
C ARG A 31 18.09 6.59 -4.18
N GLU A 32 17.34 5.59 -4.63
CA GLU A 32 17.69 4.76 -5.79
C GLU A 32 17.20 5.36 -7.12
N GLY A 33 16.56 6.54 -7.11
CA GLY A 33 16.05 7.19 -8.32
C GLY A 33 14.89 6.44 -9.00
N ILE A 34 14.18 5.59 -8.25
CA ILE A 34 13.09 4.75 -8.77
C ILE A 34 11.78 5.54 -8.72
N LYS A 35 11.13 5.71 -9.87
CA LYS A 35 9.78 6.27 -9.93
C LYS A 35 8.74 5.17 -9.68
N ALA A 36 8.31 5.04 -8.43
CA ALA A 36 7.27 4.10 -8.04
C ALA A 36 5.88 4.77 -7.99
N VAL A 37 4.84 3.96 -8.18
CA VAL A 37 3.45 4.31 -7.87
C VAL A 37 3.00 3.49 -6.67
N SER A 38 2.17 4.07 -5.80
CA SER A 38 1.63 3.40 -4.62
C SER A 38 0.11 3.37 -4.68
N ILE A 39 -0.47 2.30 -4.14
CA ILE A 39 -1.92 2.12 -3.99
C ILE A 39 -2.16 1.69 -2.55
N GLU A 40 -3.06 2.38 -1.86
CA GLU A 40 -3.45 2.04 -0.49
C GLU A 40 -4.54 0.95 -0.50
N GLY A 41 -4.46 0.00 0.44
CA GLY A 41 -5.34 -1.17 0.43
C GLY A 41 -6.81 -0.85 0.74
N ASP A 42 -7.06 0.25 1.45
CA ASP A 42 -8.40 0.77 1.74
C ASP A 42 -9.15 1.24 0.49
N ALA A 43 -8.44 1.56 -0.59
CA ALA A 43 -9.02 1.87 -1.90
C ALA A 43 -9.82 0.70 -2.50
N PHE A 44 -9.62 -0.52 -1.99
CA PHE A 44 -10.34 -1.73 -2.41
C PHE A 44 -11.45 -2.14 -1.44
N HIS A 45 -11.80 -1.31 -0.44
CA HIS A 45 -12.97 -1.58 0.38
C HIS A 45 -14.24 -1.51 -0.48
N ARG A 46 -15.00 -2.62 -0.50
CA ARG A 46 -16.30 -2.69 -1.18
C ARG A 46 -17.31 -1.69 -0.62
N PHE A 47 -17.22 -1.42 0.67
CA PHE A 47 -18.16 -0.60 1.42
C PHE A 47 -17.45 0.59 2.04
N ASN A 48 -18.12 1.73 2.06
CA ASN A 48 -17.72 2.81 2.95
C ASN A 48 -18.03 2.43 4.42
N ARG A 49 -17.64 3.29 5.35
CA ARG A 49 -17.83 3.04 6.80
C ARG A 49 -19.29 2.88 7.23
N ALA A 50 -20.23 3.57 6.57
CA ALA A 50 -21.65 3.51 6.90
C ALA A 50 -22.25 2.21 6.38
N ASP A 51 -21.98 1.88 5.11
CA ASP A 51 -22.47 0.66 4.47
C ASP A 51 -21.96 -0.59 5.18
N MET A 52 -20.69 -0.60 5.62
CA MET A 52 -20.11 -1.73 6.35
C MET A 52 -20.75 -1.96 7.74
N ARG A 53 -21.36 -0.93 8.34
CA ARG A 53 -22.05 -1.06 9.63
C ARG A 53 -23.50 -1.51 9.49
N ALA A 54 -24.09 -1.31 8.31
CA ALA A 54 -25.45 -1.69 8.01
C ALA A 54 -25.59 -3.16 7.58
N GLU A 55 -24.47 -3.76 7.18
CA GLU A 55 -24.29 -5.21 6.95
C GLU A 55 -24.06 -5.96 8.27
#